data_AF-A0A914GI33-F1
#
_entry.id   AF-A0A914GI33-F1
#
_cell.length_a   1.000
_cell.length_b   1.000
_cell.length_c   1.000
_cell.angle_alpha   90.00
_cell.angle_beta   90.00
_cell.angle_gamma   90.00
#
_symmetry.space_group_name_H-M   'P 1'
#
loop_
_entity.id
_entity.type
_entity.pdbx_description
1 polymer ?
#
loop_
_entity_poly.entity_id
_entity_poly.type
_entity_poly.pdbx_seq_one_letter_code
_entity_poly.pdbx_strand_id
1 'polypeptide(L)'
;MGKADYDVRYEEGNNMGKADYDVRYEEGWQSILYPFGKWARDEELMGQSGRENQANFGFDCPYFGYRFNYTFVYPSGFVSFAQPPFVAPPFTFPNPSWPNQRDHSFIAPFYADSMFQWIGNVKISNTFYRSIHRPRLDDDEYYNPTLNQMSAEQAASYQQGGANSPYLNTQQQQYAANMYQNYQGQQVNNAFYPNQPQQYGPYGSSQTYRKKRQMPGRTNQPGMVIDPFLLDNITRHIQDGYTGANGFRAEHAFIVTWYRVDWQNTFQLVIATDEIRTFAIFNYARLNWTSSNEAGGLNGFGGKQAAMVGFNGGNGTGWYQLPYSGHGRVWKLGYFSNVLTPGRWIHRIDEVVIPAGCTNASDGAVITSPPWGLMQGSMAVNISGPCLMPNDMIKVAFESWVVNCKRLNRIKARCIMPMFHKTGMVTVRMSRDGGQSYPFTGKFYIVAPHRGPTRVKLIDDVQEERNRWHNPNADELELKWQAVNLTWSRQARVDINLIGYWEDADRSHYLMIDKIAQ
;
A
#
# COMPACT_ATOMS: atom_id res chain seq x y z
N MET A 1 48.18 26.50 47.65
CA MET A 1 46.81 25.99 47.88
C MET A 1 45.93 26.49 46.74
N GLY A 2 45.83 25.70 45.67
CA GLY A 2 44.97 26.01 44.53
C GLY A 2 43.62 25.30 44.71
N LYS A 3 42.52 26.05 44.58
CA LYS A 3 41.17 25.48 44.44
C LYS A 3 41.03 24.96 43.00
N ALA A 4 40.71 23.68 42.86
CA ALA A 4 40.25 23.10 41.61
C ALA A 4 38.72 23.24 41.56
N ASP A 5 38.22 24.00 40.59
CA ASP A 5 36.83 23.94 40.15
C ASP A 5 36.65 22.66 39.33
N TYR A 6 35.67 21.83 39.71
CA TYR A 6 35.23 20.69 38.93
C TYR A 6 34.15 21.17 37.96
N ASP A 7 34.54 21.52 36.75
CA ASP A 7 33.64 21.74 35.63
C ASP A 7 33.41 20.40 34.92
N VAL A 8 32.25 19.77 35.16
CA VAL A 8 31.84 18.52 34.51
C VAL A 8 31.41 18.86 33.09
N ARG A 9 32.34 18.75 32.14
CA ARG A 9 32.04 18.74 30.72
C ARG A 9 31.26 17.48 30.39
N TYR A 10 30.03 17.64 29.90
CA TYR A 10 29.31 16.59 29.20
C TYR A 10 30.08 16.26 27.92
N GLU A 11 30.80 15.14 27.92
CA GLU A 11 31.33 14.55 26.69
C GLU A 11 30.15 13.98 25.89
N GLU A 12 29.83 14.61 24.75
CA GLU A 12 28.96 14.06 23.71
C GLU A 12 29.63 12.85 23.05
N GLY A 13 29.68 11.74 23.78
CA GLY A 13 30.11 10.43 23.29
C GLY A 13 28.91 9.59 22.83
N ASN A 14 28.97 9.14 21.59
CA ASN A 14 28.09 8.16 20.93
C ASN A 14 26.74 8.66 20.38
N ASN A 15 26.69 8.89 19.07
CA ASN A 15 25.47 8.87 18.25
C ASN A 15 24.63 7.57 18.37
N MET A 16 25.11 6.55 19.11
CA MET A 16 24.30 5.37 19.46
C MET A 16 23.18 5.70 20.45
N GLY A 17 23.26 6.80 21.21
CA GLY A 17 22.18 7.22 22.13
C GLY A 17 20.94 7.81 21.45
N LYS A 18 21.06 8.32 20.20
CA LYS A 18 19.91 8.81 19.41
C LYS A 18 19.13 7.70 18.70
N ALA A 19 19.67 6.49 18.63
CA ALA A 19 19.04 5.36 17.93
C ALA A 19 18.00 4.62 18.79
N ASP A 20 17.93 4.90 20.09
CA ASP A 20 17.04 4.24 21.05
C ASP A 20 15.71 4.99 21.26
N TYR A 21 15.60 6.25 20.85
CA TYR A 21 14.37 7.03 20.96
C TYR A 21 13.87 7.51 19.58
N ASP A 22 12.58 7.77 19.46
CA ASP A 22 11.93 8.09 18.19
C ASP A 22 12.15 9.55 17.77
N VAL A 23 13.20 9.77 16.97
CA VAL A 23 13.62 11.09 16.47
C VAL A 23 12.54 11.81 15.64
N ARG A 24 11.52 11.10 15.14
CA ARG A 24 10.40 11.72 14.41
C ARG A 24 9.61 12.67 15.30
N TYR A 25 9.57 12.43 16.61
CA TYR A 25 8.86 13.31 17.54
C TYR A 25 9.52 14.68 17.63
N GLU A 26 10.83 14.69 17.86
CA GLU A 26 11.63 15.92 17.97
C GLU A 26 11.61 16.75 16.69
N GLU A 27 11.68 16.08 15.54
CA GLU A 27 11.71 16.74 14.22
C GLU A 27 10.30 17.00 13.64
N GLY A 28 9.23 16.56 14.32
CA GLY A 28 7.84 16.78 13.89
C GLY A 28 7.38 15.95 12.69
N TRP A 29 8.02 14.81 12.40
CA TRP A 29 7.76 13.97 11.22
C TRP A 29 6.79 12.81 11.43
N GLN A 30 6.13 12.74 12.58
CA GLN A 30 5.22 11.65 12.95
C GLN A 30 4.06 11.46 11.96
N SER A 31 3.63 12.54 11.31
CA SER A 31 2.53 12.53 10.35
C SER A 31 2.92 11.98 8.97
N ILE A 32 4.23 11.93 8.66
CA ILE A 32 4.74 11.59 7.33
C ILE A 32 5.59 10.32 7.31
N LEU A 33 6.51 10.12 8.25
CA LEU A 33 7.38 8.94 8.31
C LEU A 33 6.80 7.87 9.24
N TYR A 34 6.89 6.61 8.83
CA TYR A 34 6.69 5.48 9.74
C TYR A 34 7.87 5.33 10.70
N PRO A 35 7.68 4.64 11.85
CA PRO A 35 8.77 4.36 12.80
C PRO A 35 10.02 3.83 12.09
N PHE A 36 11.20 4.32 12.46
CA PHE A 36 12.48 3.83 11.94
C PHE A 36 13.59 3.92 12.98
N GLY A 37 14.63 3.10 12.82
CA GLY A 37 15.80 3.03 13.71
C GLY A 37 15.90 1.70 14.46
N LYS A 38 16.93 1.57 15.29
CA LYS A 38 17.23 0.33 16.03
C LYS A 38 16.10 -0.05 17.01
N TRP A 39 15.50 0.92 17.69
CA TRP A 39 14.34 0.71 18.57
C TRP A 39 13.15 0.09 17.82
N ALA A 40 13.00 0.41 16.54
CA ALA A 40 11.96 -0.11 15.67
C ALA A 40 12.36 -1.43 14.97
N ARG A 41 13.45 -2.05 15.45
CA ARG A 41 14.06 -3.31 14.98
C ARG A 41 14.51 -3.29 13.53
N ASP A 42 14.95 -2.12 13.05
CA ASP A 42 15.53 -1.99 11.71
C ASP A 42 16.97 -2.50 11.65
N GLU A 43 17.32 -3.05 10.50
CA GLU A 43 18.71 -3.29 10.08
C GLU A 43 19.35 -2.00 9.58
N GLU A 44 20.64 -1.84 9.83
CA GLU A 44 21.41 -0.67 9.41
C GLU A 44 22.39 -1.03 8.28
N LEU A 45 22.37 -0.25 7.20
CA LEU A 45 23.33 -0.41 6.11
C LEU A 45 24.75 -0.04 6.59
N MET A 46 25.66 -1.02 6.57
CA MET A 46 27.05 -0.80 6.97
C MET A 46 27.79 0.00 5.88
N GLY A 47 28.45 1.08 6.31
CA GLY A 47 28.79 2.25 5.48
C GLY A 47 29.91 2.11 4.45
N GLN A 48 30.17 0.93 3.89
CA GLN A 48 31.13 0.81 2.78
C GLN A 48 30.43 1.10 1.45
N SER A 49 30.77 2.22 0.83
CA SER A 49 30.37 2.55 -0.54
C SER A 49 30.76 1.39 -1.47
N GLY A 50 29.78 0.83 -2.19
CA GLY A 50 29.99 -0.31 -3.09
C GLY A 50 29.88 -1.71 -2.47
N ARG A 51 29.53 -1.86 -1.19
CA ARG A 51 29.05 -3.14 -0.64
C ARG A 51 27.53 -3.12 -0.56
N GLU A 52 26.87 -3.76 -1.52
CA GLU A 52 25.42 -4.00 -1.44
C GLU A 52 25.07 -4.95 -0.29
N ASN A 53 24.09 -4.54 0.54
CA ASN A 53 23.40 -5.50 1.41
C ASN A 53 22.17 -6.00 0.66
N GLN A 54 22.21 -7.29 0.31
CA GLN A 54 21.02 -7.99 -0.16
C GLN A 54 20.05 -8.16 1.01
N ALA A 55 18.93 -7.45 0.97
CA ALA A 55 17.82 -7.63 1.89
C ALA A 55 16.86 -8.66 1.31
N ASN A 56 16.47 -9.63 2.14
CA ASN A 56 15.44 -10.59 1.77
C ASN A 56 14.06 -10.06 2.17
N PHE A 57 13.09 -10.12 1.26
CA PHE A 57 11.72 -9.72 1.58
C PHE A 57 11.03 -10.72 2.50
N GLY A 58 11.24 -12.03 2.28
CA GLY A 58 10.44 -13.06 2.94
C GLY A 58 8.99 -13.16 2.41
N PHE A 59 8.68 -12.49 1.31
CA PHE A 59 7.41 -12.52 0.58
C PHE A 59 7.64 -12.32 -0.91
N ASP A 60 6.63 -12.61 -1.74
CA ASP A 60 6.66 -12.31 -3.17
C ASP A 60 6.22 -10.86 -3.42
N CYS A 61 7.10 -10.06 -4.00
CA CYS A 61 6.85 -8.67 -4.39
C CYS A 61 6.62 -8.58 -5.91
N PRO A 62 5.36 -8.52 -6.37
CA PRO A 62 5.04 -8.13 -7.75
C PRO A 62 5.59 -6.73 -8.08
N TYR A 63 6.36 -6.61 -9.17
CA TYR A 63 6.89 -5.35 -9.68
C TYR A 63 7.13 -5.43 -11.20
N PHE A 64 6.51 -4.53 -11.98
CA PHE A 64 6.57 -4.54 -13.46
C PHE A 64 6.26 -5.91 -14.11
N GLY A 65 5.33 -6.67 -13.53
CA GLY A 65 4.92 -8.00 -14.00
C GLY A 65 5.84 -9.14 -13.56
N TYR A 66 6.98 -8.83 -12.93
CA TYR A 66 7.88 -9.82 -12.33
C TYR A 66 7.57 -10.02 -10.85
N ARG A 67 8.10 -11.09 -10.25
CA ARG A 67 7.99 -11.36 -8.82
C ARG A 67 9.38 -11.46 -8.20
N PHE A 68 9.66 -10.62 -7.22
CA PHE A 68 10.93 -10.59 -6.51
C PHE A 68 10.76 -11.02 -5.06
N ASN A 69 11.71 -11.78 -4.53
CA ASN A 69 11.75 -12.17 -3.11
C ASN A 69 12.96 -11.56 -2.37
N TYR A 70 13.75 -10.72 -3.03
CA TYR A 70 14.87 -9.99 -2.46
C TYR A 70 14.96 -8.59 -3.08
N THR A 71 15.76 -7.73 -2.44
CA THR A 71 16.15 -6.43 -2.97
C THR A 71 17.56 -6.06 -2.49
N PHE A 72 18.22 -5.13 -3.15
CA PHE A 72 19.46 -4.52 -2.73
C PHE A 72 19.18 -3.08 -2.30
N VAL A 73 19.63 -2.71 -1.11
CA VAL A 73 19.46 -1.34 -0.59
C VAL A 73 20.75 -0.56 -0.81
N TYR A 74 20.65 0.59 -1.48
CA TYR A 74 21.80 1.45 -1.75
C TYR A 74 21.76 2.74 -0.92
N PRO A 75 22.92 3.25 -0.48
CA PRO A 75 22.98 4.55 0.21
C PRO A 75 22.54 5.68 -0.71
N SER A 76 22.69 5.49 -2.02
CA SER A 76 22.33 6.37 -3.12
C SER A 76 20.83 6.66 -3.30
N GLY A 77 19.99 6.32 -2.30
CA GLY A 77 18.56 6.63 -2.25
C GLY A 77 17.65 5.80 -3.16
N PHE A 78 18.06 4.57 -3.50
CA PHE A 78 17.23 3.62 -4.26
C PHE A 78 17.37 2.19 -3.72
N VAL A 79 16.37 1.37 -4.06
CA VAL A 79 16.44 -0.10 -3.91
C VAL A 79 16.38 -0.74 -5.29
N SER A 80 17.10 -1.83 -5.47
CA SER A 80 17.20 -2.51 -6.76
C SER A 80 16.84 -3.98 -6.67
N PHE A 81 16.38 -4.55 -7.77
CA PHE A 81 16.14 -5.99 -7.92
C PHE A 81 17.15 -6.65 -8.86
N ALA A 82 18.05 -5.86 -9.45
CA ALA A 82 19.20 -6.33 -10.22
C ALA A 82 20.42 -5.43 -9.95
N GLN A 83 21.63 -5.95 -10.07
CA GLN A 83 22.81 -5.10 -9.87
C GLN A 83 22.86 -3.97 -10.92
N PRO A 84 23.04 -2.71 -10.50
CA PRO A 84 23.12 -1.58 -11.41
C PRO A 84 24.44 -1.64 -12.22
N PRO A 85 24.41 -1.28 -13.51
CA PRO A 85 25.63 -1.20 -14.33
C PRO A 85 26.52 0.00 -13.97
N PHE A 86 25.93 1.04 -13.37
CA PHE A 86 26.60 2.27 -12.93
C PHE A 86 25.88 2.83 -11.71
N VAL A 87 26.65 3.42 -10.78
CA VAL A 87 26.12 4.04 -9.56
C VAL A 87 26.28 5.57 -9.58
N ALA A 88 27.07 6.10 -10.52
CA ALA A 88 27.33 7.52 -10.71
C ALA A 88 26.70 8.08 -12.00
N PRO A 89 26.33 9.37 -12.04
CA PRO A 89 25.72 10.01 -13.20
C PRO A 89 26.68 10.12 -14.39
N PRO A 90 26.17 10.24 -15.64
CA PRO A 90 24.76 10.48 -15.98
C PRO A 90 23.91 9.20 -16.00
N PHE A 91 22.72 9.32 -15.43
CA PHE A 91 21.65 8.33 -15.40
C PHE A 91 20.65 8.61 -16.52
N THR A 92 20.39 7.60 -17.35
CA THR A 92 19.33 7.65 -18.37
C THR A 92 18.54 6.35 -18.29
N PHE A 93 17.22 6.48 -18.12
CA PHE A 93 16.32 5.35 -17.97
C PHE A 93 15.14 5.44 -18.96
N PRO A 94 14.71 4.32 -19.57
CA PRO A 94 15.40 3.03 -19.57
C PRO A 94 16.79 3.16 -20.23
N ASN A 95 17.72 2.24 -19.92
CA ASN A 95 19.08 2.34 -20.46
C ASN A 95 19.05 2.31 -22.01
N PRO A 96 19.47 3.38 -22.72
CA PRO A 96 19.41 3.45 -24.18
C PRO A 96 20.34 2.43 -24.87
N SER A 97 21.33 1.91 -24.15
CA SER A 97 22.27 0.89 -24.66
C SER A 97 21.77 -0.54 -24.45
N TRP A 98 20.56 -0.75 -23.90
CA TRP A 98 19.99 -2.09 -23.80
C TRP A 98 19.74 -2.67 -25.22
N PRO A 99 20.08 -3.95 -25.50
CA PRO A 99 20.51 -4.99 -24.56
C PRO A 99 22.03 -5.10 -24.33
N ASN A 100 22.85 -4.28 -24.99
CA ASN A 100 24.32 -4.33 -24.87
C ASN A 100 24.82 -4.00 -23.46
N GLN A 101 24.14 -3.08 -22.79
CA GLN A 101 24.35 -2.78 -21.37
C GLN A 101 23.08 -3.14 -20.59
N ARG A 102 23.27 -3.71 -19.40
CA ARG A 102 22.16 -4.10 -18.54
C ARG A 102 21.31 -2.88 -18.16
N ASP A 103 20.00 -3.08 -18.13
CA ASP A 103 19.02 -2.12 -17.62
C ASP A 103 18.44 -2.72 -16.34
N HIS A 104 18.84 -2.22 -15.19
CA HIS A 104 18.48 -2.80 -13.90
C HIS A 104 17.09 -2.32 -13.46
N SER A 105 16.32 -3.21 -12.83
CA SER A 105 15.02 -2.88 -12.25
C SER A 105 15.19 -2.30 -10.85
N PHE A 106 14.62 -1.11 -10.59
CA PHE A 106 14.79 -0.42 -9.32
C PHE A 106 13.64 0.51 -8.98
N ILE A 107 13.52 0.82 -7.69
CA ILE A 107 12.61 1.82 -7.13
C ILE A 107 13.44 2.92 -6.48
N ALA A 108 13.31 4.14 -6.98
CA ALA A 108 14.12 5.28 -6.54
C ALA A 108 13.24 6.41 -5.99
N PRO A 109 13.09 6.52 -4.65
CA PRO A 109 12.60 7.76 -4.06
C PRO A 109 13.59 8.92 -4.25
N PHE A 110 14.90 8.65 -4.37
CA PHE A 110 15.91 9.66 -4.65
C PHE A 110 17.19 9.02 -5.20
N TYR A 111 17.30 8.83 -6.52
CA TYR A 111 18.52 8.29 -7.12
C TYR A 111 19.52 9.43 -7.38
N ALA A 112 20.56 9.50 -6.55
CA ALA A 112 21.70 10.40 -6.75
C ALA A 112 22.99 9.71 -6.32
N ASP A 113 24.13 10.21 -6.80
CA ASP A 113 25.46 9.78 -6.33
C ASP A 113 25.70 10.30 -4.90
N SER A 114 25.05 9.68 -3.92
CA SER A 114 25.08 10.12 -2.52
C SER A 114 25.80 9.13 -1.62
N MET A 115 26.51 9.69 -0.64
CA MET A 115 27.25 8.95 0.37
C MET A 115 26.80 9.30 1.79
N PHE A 116 27.20 8.46 2.75
CA PHE A 116 27.02 8.75 4.16
C PHE A 116 27.85 9.95 4.58
N GLN A 117 27.25 10.79 5.42
CA GLN A 117 27.82 11.99 6.03
C GLN A 117 28.53 11.66 7.34
N TRP A 118 29.66 12.33 7.55
CA TRP A 118 30.54 12.14 8.71
C TRP A 118 30.93 13.50 9.30
N ILE A 119 30.99 13.58 10.63
CA ILE A 119 31.61 14.69 11.35
C ILE A 119 32.84 14.11 12.06
N GLY A 120 34.03 14.49 11.59
CA GLY A 120 35.27 13.82 11.99
C GLY A 120 35.18 12.32 11.65
N ASN A 121 35.33 11.47 12.67
CA ASN A 121 35.23 10.01 12.52
C ASN A 121 33.84 9.45 12.82
N VAL A 122 32.86 10.30 13.14
CA VAL A 122 31.53 9.87 13.57
C VAL A 122 30.56 9.94 12.39
N LYS A 123 29.94 8.81 12.06
CA LYS A 123 28.84 8.75 11.09
C LYS A 123 27.60 9.43 11.68
N ILE A 124 26.98 10.32 10.91
CA ILE A 124 25.77 11.06 11.33
C ILE A 124 24.54 10.77 10.47
N SER A 125 24.72 10.06 9.36
CA SER A 125 23.65 9.64 8.45
C SER A 125 23.57 8.13 8.38
N ASN A 126 22.35 7.61 8.31
CA ASN A 126 22.09 6.17 8.35
C ASN A 126 21.05 5.79 7.30
N THR A 127 21.13 4.56 6.81
CA THR A 127 20.05 3.93 6.04
C THR A 127 19.55 2.74 6.85
N PHE A 128 18.27 2.77 7.18
CA PHE A 128 17.59 1.74 7.96
C PHE A 128 16.62 0.98 7.08
N TYR A 129 16.47 -0.32 7.27
CA TYR A 129 15.44 -1.09 6.58
C TYR A 129 14.86 -2.22 7.43
N ARG A 130 13.60 -2.58 7.13
CA ARG A 130 12.97 -3.78 7.66
C ARG A 130 11.87 -4.33 6.74
N SER A 131 11.66 -5.63 6.81
CA SER A 131 10.50 -6.34 6.31
C SER A 131 9.50 -6.57 7.45
N ILE A 132 8.21 -6.40 7.16
CA ILE A 132 7.11 -6.43 8.11
C ILE A 132 6.08 -7.43 7.61
N HIS A 133 5.59 -8.29 8.50
CA HIS A 133 4.66 -9.35 8.16
C HIS A 133 3.49 -9.40 9.14
N ARG A 134 2.33 -9.87 8.68
CA ARG A 134 1.27 -10.31 9.59
C ARG A 134 1.61 -11.69 10.18
N PRO A 135 1.18 -11.97 11.43
CA PRO A 135 1.07 -13.34 11.89
C PRO A 135 0.10 -14.08 10.95
N ARG A 136 0.53 -15.21 10.38
CA ARG A 136 -0.42 -16.09 9.70
C ARG A 136 -1.17 -16.84 10.80
N LEU A 137 -2.41 -16.41 11.03
CA LEU A 137 -3.40 -17.16 11.80
C LEU A 137 -3.77 -18.39 10.97
N ASP A 138 -3.88 -19.56 11.61
CA ASP A 138 -4.51 -20.71 10.96
C ASP A 138 -5.95 -20.32 10.57
N ASP A 139 -6.51 -20.90 9.52
CA ASP A 139 -7.77 -20.45 8.88
C ASP A 139 -8.99 -20.35 9.84
N ASP A 140 -8.87 -20.88 11.07
CA ASP A 140 -9.87 -20.85 12.14
C ASP A 140 -9.66 -19.75 13.21
N GLU A 141 -8.57 -18.98 13.16
CA GLU A 141 -8.20 -18.01 14.19
C GLU A 141 -8.49 -16.57 13.73
N TYR A 142 -9.45 -15.92 14.38
CA TYR A 142 -9.85 -14.53 14.09
C TYR A 142 -8.92 -13.56 14.82
N TYR A 143 -8.24 -12.67 14.08
CA TYR A 143 -7.45 -11.59 14.69
C TYR A 143 -8.38 -10.62 15.42
N ASN A 144 -8.42 -10.69 16.75
CA ASN A 144 -9.20 -9.78 17.58
C ASN A 144 -8.35 -8.57 18.02
N PRO A 145 -8.55 -7.37 17.42
CA PRO A 145 -7.71 -6.20 17.71
C PRO A 145 -7.88 -5.64 19.14
N THR A 146 -8.91 -6.05 19.90
CA THR A 146 -9.17 -5.54 21.26
C THR A 146 -8.43 -6.30 22.36
N LEU A 147 -7.96 -7.53 22.11
CA LEU A 147 -7.29 -8.34 23.15
C LEU A 147 -5.85 -7.89 23.46
N ASN A 148 -5.22 -7.16 22.53
CA ASN A 148 -3.85 -6.64 22.71
C ASN A 148 -3.79 -5.18 23.22
N GLN A 149 -4.93 -4.54 23.48
CA GLN A 149 -4.93 -3.28 24.24
C GLN A 149 -4.49 -3.53 25.70
N MET A 150 -4.83 -4.69 26.27
CA MET A 150 -4.43 -5.04 27.63
C MET A 150 -2.93 -5.32 27.79
N SER A 151 -2.25 -5.80 26.75
CA SER A 151 -0.80 -6.03 26.77
C SER A 151 0.02 -4.76 26.50
N ALA A 152 -0.54 -3.78 25.78
CA ALA A 152 0.09 -2.49 25.55
C ALA A 152 -0.03 -1.54 26.78
N GLU A 153 -1.13 -1.59 27.52
CA GLU A 153 -1.31 -0.79 28.75
C GLU A 153 -0.47 -1.33 29.93
N GLN A 154 -0.24 -2.65 30.01
CA GLN A 154 0.66 -3.21 31.03
C GLN A 154 2.15 -2.88 30.77
N ALA A 155 2.57 -2.74 29.51
CA ALA A 155 3.94 -2.32 29.19
C ALA A 155 4.21 -0.83 29.53
N ALA A 156 3.18 0.02 29.55
CA ALA A 156 3.28 1.43 29.90
C ALA A 156 3.33 1.70 31.41
N SER A 157 3.16 0.68 32.26
CA SER A 157 3.10 0.84 33.73
C SER A 157 4.43 0.63 34.47
N TYR A 158 5.53 0.31 33.78
CA TYR A 158 6.84 0.02 34.41
C TYR A 158 7.82 1.21 34.45
N GLN A 159 7.38 2.46 34.24
CA GLN A 159 8.30 3.62 34.22
C GLN A 159 7.88 4.88 34.99
N GLN A 160 6.84 4.86 35.84
CA GLN A 160 6.57 6.00 36.71
C GLN A 160 5.99 5.58 38.06
N GLY A 161 6.70 5.90 39.14
CA GLY A 161 6.11 5.84 40.49
C GLY A 161 7.09 5.60 41.64
N GLY A 162 8.14 6.43 41.75
CA GLY A 162 8.82 6.61 43.03
C GLY A 162 8.02 7.56 43.93
N ALA A 163 7.90 7.19 45.21
CA ALA A 163 7.54 7.98 46.41
C ALA A 163 6.05 8.18 46.80
N ASN A 164 5.75 7.61 47.98
CA ASN A 164 4.85 8.04 49.07
C ASN A 164 3.34 8.21 48.87
N SER A 165 2.54 7.28 49.42
CA SER A 165 1.76 7.46 50.66
C SER A 165 1.01 6.17 51.07
N PRO A 166 0.74 5.90 52.37
CA PRO A 166 0.31 4.60 52.88
C PRO A 166 -1.21 4.45 53.05
N TYR A 167 -1.65 3.20 53.23
CA TYR A 167 -3.00 2.71 53.54
C TYR A 167 -3.97 2.53 52.36
N LEU A 168 -4.04 1.31 51.81
CA LEU A 168 -5.25 0.48 51.92
C LEU A 168 -4.98 -1.01 51.60
N ASN A 169 -5.78 -1.84 52.23
CA ASN A 169 -5.58 -3.24 52.57
C ASN A 169 -5.89 -4.26 51.45
N THR A 170 -5.03 -5.29 51.38
CA THR A 170 -5.33 -6.74 51.33
C THR A 170 -6.66 -7.23 50.69
N GLN A 171 -6.58 -7.69 49.44
CA GLN A 171 -7.17 -8.96 48.94
C GLN A 171 -6.95 -9.10 47.41
N GLN A 172 -5.78 -9.60 46.98
CA GLN A 172 -5.62 -10.29 45.66
C GLN A 172 -4.18 -10.80 45.47
N GLN A 173 -3.74 -11.74 46.31
CA GLN A 173 -2.39 -12.30 46.20
C GLN A 173 -2.34 -13.83 46.27
N GLN A 174 -3.33 -14.50 45.65
CA GLN A 174 -3.36 -15.97 45.64
C GLN A 174 -3.75 -16.65 44.31
N TYR A 175 -3.61 -15.98 43.17
CA TYR A 175 -3.91 -16.60 41.85
C TYR A 175 -2.81 -16.46 40.78
N ALA A 176 -1.56 -16.19 41.16
CA ALA A 176 -0.46 -16.00 40.20
C ALA A 176 0.76 -16.93 40.44
N ALA A 177 0.54 -18.16 40.92
CA ALA A 177 1.63 -19.11 41.21
C ALA A 177 1.49 -20.51 40.59
N ASN A 178 0.57 -20.75 39.64
CA ASN A 178 0.30 -22.10 39.10
C ASN A 178 0.22 -22.22 37.56
N MET A 179 1.09 -21.56 36.79
CA MET A 179 1.09 -21.72 35.32
C MET A 179 2.49 -21.74 34.66
N TYR A 180 3.51 -22.21 35.38
CA TYR A 180 4.84 -22.50 34.83
C TYR A 180 5.40 -23.83 35.34
N GLN A 181 4.74 -24.96 35.06
CA GLN A 181 5.28 -26.27 35.48
C GLN A 181 4.93 -27.49 34.60
N ASN A 182 4.44 -27.37 33.36
CA ASN A 182 4.35 -28.57 32.51
C ASN A 182 4.51 -28.22 31.04
N TYR A 183 5.60 -28.67 30.43
CA TYR A 183 5.63 -29.48 29.20
C TYR A 183 7.10 -29.69 28.80
N GLN A 184 7.78 -30.60 29.52
CA GLN A 184 8.93 -31.31 28.99
C GLN A 184 8.52 -32.76 28.71
N GLY A 185 8.69 -33.15 27.43
CA GLY A 185 9.03 -34.51 27.00
C GLY A 185 7.94 -35.59 27.06
N GLN A 186 7.57 -36.11 25.88
CA GLN A 186 7.43 -37.55 25.72
C GLN A 186 7.71 -37.97 24.27
N GLN A 187 8.74 -38.78 24.12
CA GLN A 187 9.08 -39.50 22.90
C GLN A 187 8.17 -40.72 22.74
N VAL A 188 7.67 -40.96 21.54
CA VAL A 188 7.22 -42.29 21.13
C VAL A 188 7.72 -42.55 19.70
N ASN A 189 8.62 -43.53 19.59
CA ASN A 189 9.05 -44.16 18.35
C ASN A 189 7.92 -45.04 17.79
N ASN A 190 7.71 -44.99 16.48
CA ASN A 190 7.39 -46.19 15.70
C ASN A 190 7.82 -46.03 14.24
N ALA A 191 8.38 -47.11 13.71
CA ALA A 191 9.15 -47.22 12.47
C ALA A 191 8.31 -47.75 11.28
N PHE A 192 8.70 -47.34 10.05
CA PHE A 192 8.69 -48.03 8.72
C PHE A 192 7.48 -48.94 8.32
N TYR A 193 6.84 -48.91 7.14
CA TYR A 193 7.22 -48.76 5.71
C TYR A 193 5.92 -48.56 4.83
N PRO A 194 5.94 -48.50 3.47
CA PRO A 194 5.07 -47.63 2.66
C PRO A 194 3.93 -48.37 1.91
N ASN A 195 2.89 -47.65 1.43
CA ASN A 195 2.16 -47.98 0.19
C ASN A 195 1.15 -46.87 -0.21
N GLN A 196 1.18 -46.48 -1.49
CA GLN A 196 0.10 -45.83 -2.25
C GLN A 196 -0.80 -46.92 -2.89
N PRO A 197 -1.80 -46.60 -3.75
CA PRO A 197 -2.98 -45.71 -3.62
C PRO A 197 -4.29 -46.45 -3.99
N GLN A 198 -5.48 -45.84 -3.84
CA GLN A 198 -6.77 -46.06 -4.58
C GLN A 198 -7.96 -45.47 -3.77
N GLN A 199 -9.11 -45.01 -4.26
CA GLN A 199 -9.64 -44.62 -5.59
C GLN A 199 -11.06 -44.04 -5.35
N TYR A 200 -11.34 -42.88 -5.93
CA TYR A 200 -12.63 -42.26 -6.35
C TYR A 200 -13.96 -42.42 -5.58
N GLY A 201 -14.57 -41.26 -5.31
CA GLY A 201 -16.03 -41.01 -5.29
C GLY A 201 -16.32 -39.60 -5.85
N PRO A 202 -17.30 -39.41 -6.76
CA PRO A 202 -17.50 -38.16 -7.51
C PRO A 202 -18.43 -37.19 -6.78
N TYR A 203 -18.30 -35.89 -7.09
CA TYR A 203 -19.05 -34.75 -6.53
C TYR A 203 -18.58 -34.24 -5.16
N GLY A 204 -17.48 -33.50 -5.19
CA GLY A 204 -17.12 -32.56 -4.14
C GLY A 204 -16.41 -31.36 -4.77
N SER A 205 -17.05 -30.19 -4.79
CA SER A 205 -16.39 -28.93 -5.09
C SER A 205 -15.48 -28.56 -3.91
N SER A 206 -14.34 -29.24 -3.80
CA SER A 206 -13.26 -28.73 -2.96
C SER A 206 -12.72 -27.48 -3.63
N GLN A 207 -13.18 -26.32 -3.15
CA GLN A 207 -12.39 -25.10 -3.29
C GLN A 207 -11.06 -25.39 -2.61
N THR A 208 -10.06 -25.72 -3.40
CA THR A 208 -8.68 -25.77 -2.92
C THR A 208 -8.30 -24.34 -2.59
N TYR A 209 -8.59 -23.93 -1.35
CA TYR A 209 -7.98 -22.75 -0.76
C TYR A 209 -6.48 -22.96 -0.88
N ARG A 210 -5.87 -22.19 -1.79
CA ARG A 210 -4.44 -22.26 -2.02
C ARG A 210 -3.79 -21.80 -0.73
N LYS A 211 -3.34 -22.75 0.11
CA LYS A 211 -2.51 -22.46 1.28
C LYS A 211 -1.40 -21.53 0.81
N LYS A 212 -1.42 -20.27 1.27
CA LYS A 212 -0.34 -19.33 0.99
C LYS A 212 0.92 -19.98 1.54
N ARG A 213 1.86 -20.33 0.67
CA ARG A 213 3.06 -21.05 1.07
C ARG A 213 3.80 -20.19 2.10
N GLN A 214 3.85 -20.67 3.33
CA GLN A 214 4.87 -20.23 4.27
C GLN A 214 6.21 -20.65 3.66
N MET A 215 7.20 -19.76 3.62
CA MET A 215 8.59 -20.22 3.71
C MET A 215 8.81 -20.53 5.19
N PRO A 216 8.78 -21.81 5.61
CA PRO A 216 8.93 -22.14 7.02
C PRO A 216 10.37 -21.81 7.43
N GLY A 217 10.54 -21.03 8.51
CA GLY A 217 11.85 -20.89 9.18
C GLY A 217 12.62 -19.56 9.00
N ARG A 218 12.03 -18.49 8.46
CA ARG A 218 12.78 -17.23 8.21
C ARG A 218 12.38 -16.01 9.03
N THR A 219 11.40 -16.10 9.93
CA THR A 219 10.95 -14.98 10.79
C THR A 219 11.96 -14.52 11.85
N ASN A 220 13.03 -15.28 12.07
CA ASN A 220 14.10 -14.93 13.03
C ASN A 220 15.30 -14.23 12.38
N GLN A 221 15.17 -13.73 11.14
CA GLN A 221 16.23 -12.94 10.52
C GLN A 221 16.19 -11.49 11.01
N PRO A 222 17.34 -10.89 11.33
CA PRO A 222 17.38 -9.48 11.68
C PRO A 222 16.85 -8.63 10.51
N GLY A 223 16.08 -7.59 10.85
CA GLY A 223 15.31 -6.80 9.90
C GLY A 223 13.97 -7.41 9.46
N MET A 224 13.52 -8.55 10.01
CA MET A 224 12.14 -9.04 9.84
C MET A 224 11.32 -8.86 11.13
N VAL A 225 10.15 -8.24 11.00
CA VAL A 225 9.30 -7.86 12.14
C VAL A 225 7.86 -8.32 11.90
N ILE A 226 7.18 -8.75 12.95
CA ILE A 226 5.74 -9.01 12.93
C ILE A 226 5.05 -7.81 13.55
N ASP A 227 4.35 -7.02 12.73
CA ASP A 227 3.62 -5.82 13.18
C ASP A 227 2.33 -5.62 12.37
N PRO A 228 1.22 -6.26 12.79
CA PRO A 228 -0.07 -6.12 12.11
C PRO A 228 -0.65 -4.71 12.22
N PHE A 229 -0.36 -3.97 13.29
CA PHE A 229 -0.90 -2.61 13.51
C PHE A 229 -0.27 -1.61 12.55
N LEU A 230 1.04 -1.69 12.33
CA LEU A 230 1.72 -0.88 11.32
C LEU A 230 1.20 -1.19 9.91
N LEU A 231 0.95 -2.47 9.60
CA LEU A 231 0.35 -2.87 8.33
C LEU A 231 -1.09 -2.38 8.16
N ASP A 232 -1.89 -2.31 9.23
CA ASP A 232 -3.22 -1.72 9.21
C ASP A 232 -3.18 -0.21 8.94
N ASN A 233 -2.21 0.49 9.54
CA ASN A 233 -1.99 1.91 9.25
C ASN A 233 -1.55 2.16 7.80
N ILE A 234 -0.61 1.36 7.28
CA ILE A 234 -0.19 1.41 5.87
C ILE A 234 -1.38 1.13 4.94
N THR A 235 -2.18 0.12 5.28
CA THR A 235 -3.40 -0.24 4.54
C THR A 235 -4.37 0.94 4.48
N ARG A 236 -4.65 1.59 5.62
CA ARG A 236 -5.53 2.76 5.69
C ARG A 236 -5.03 3.91 4.82
N HIS A 237 -3.74 4.24 4.91
CA HIS A 237 -3.15 5.29 4.07
C HIS A 237 -3.27 5.00 2.57
N ILE A 238 -3.13 3.74 2.15
CA ILE A 238 -3.32 3.32 0.77
C ILE A 238 -4.80 3.38 0.36
N GLN A 239 -5.73 2.92 1.21
CA GLN A 239 -7.17 2.96 0.93
C GLN A 239 -7.72 4.39 0.80
N ASP A 240 -7.26 5.29 1.66
CA ASP A 240 -7.68 6.69 1.66
C ASP A 240 -7.05 7.47 0.50
N GLY A 241 -5.75 7.21 0.25
CA GLY A 241 -4.96 7.89 -0.77
C GLY A 241 -5.21 7.38 -2.20
N TYR A 242 -5.39 6.08 -2.41
CA TYR A 242 -5.45 5.49 -3.75
C TYR A 242 -6.88 5.16 -4.20
N THR A 243 -7.21 5.49 -5.45
CA THR A 243 -8.53 5.20 -6.03
C THR A 243 -8.61 3.74 -6.46
N GLY A 244 -9.44 2.96 -5.77
CA GLY A 244 -9.61 1.53 -6.05
C GLY A 244 -8.88 0.57 -5.12
N ALA A 245 -8.27 1.09 -4.06
CA ALA A 245 -7.62 0.29 -3.04
C ALA A 245 -8.56 -0.18 -1.91
N ASN A 246 -9.88 0.08 -1.96
CA ASN A 246 -10.81 -0.26 -0.85
C ASN A 246 -10.77 -1.74 -0.41
N GLY A 247 -10.50 -2.66 -1.35
CA GLY A 247 -10.34 -4.10 -1.06
C GLY A 247 -8.89 -4.55 -0.91
N PHE A 248 -7.94 -3.62 -0.80
CA PHE A 248 -6.53 -3.92 -0.53
C PHE A 248 -6.27 -3.97 0.96
N ARG A 249 -5.50 -4.97 1.37
CA ARG A 249 -4.98 -5.13 2.72
C ARG A 249 -3.53 -5.56 2.62
N ALA A 250 -2.61 -4.79 3.18
CA ALA A 250 -1.21 -5.17 3.20
C ALA A 250 -1.02 -6.40 4.09
N GLU A 251 -0.52 -7.49 3.51
CA GLU A 251 -0.08 -8.69 4.23
C GLU A 251 1.38 -8.55 4.65
N HIS A 252 2.16 -7.88 3.79
CA HIS A 252 3.57 -7.63 3.98
C HIS A 252 3.92 -6.19 3.60
N ALA A 253 4.96 -5.65 4.23
CA ALA A 253 5.56 -4.39 3.82
C ALA A 253 7.08 -4.40 4.00
N PHE A 254 7.80 -3.65 3.18
CA PHE A 254 9.22 -3.40 3.32
C PHE A 254 9.45 -1.90 3.41
N ILE A 255 10.10 -1.44 4.48
CA ILE A 255 10.36 -0.03 4.74
C ILE A 255 11.86 0.21 4.65
N VAL A 256 12.27 1.26 3.95
CA VAL A 256 13.65 1.77 3.93
C VAL A 256 13.62 3.25 4.24
N THR A 257 14.43 3.69 5.18
CA THR A 257 14.56 5.10 5.58
C THR A 257 16.00 5.55 5.37
N TRP A 258 16.20 6.56 4.53
CA TRP A 258 17.47 7.27 4.40
C TRP A 258 17.40 8.48 5.30
N TYR A 259 18.17 8.45 6.39
CA TYR A 259 18.18 9.48 7.42
C TYR A 259 19.43 10.33 7.30
N ARG A 260 19.21 11.63 7.07
CA ARG A 260 20.23 12.67 6.91
C ARG A 260 21.31 12.37 5.86
N VAL A 261 20.95 11.65 4.80
CA VAL A 261 21.85 11.35 3.67
C VAL A 261 21.97 12.60 2.79
N ASP A 262 23.08 12.76 2.07
CA ASP A 262 23.29 13.86 1.10
C ASP A 262 22.86 15.24 1.65
N TRP A 263 23.62 15.76 2.61
CA TRP A 263 23.37 17.06 3.24
C TRP A 263 22.02 17.16 4.01
N GLN A 264 21.67 16.13 4.78
CA GLN A 264 20.48 16.09 5.67
C GLN A 264 19.13 15.80 4.99
N ASN A 265 19.11 15.29 3.76
CA ASN A 265 17.87 14.75 3.18
C ASN A 265 17.39 13.54 4.01
N THR A 266 16.11 13.55 4.34
CA THR A 266 15.45 12.47 5.07
C THR A 266 14.15 12.06 4.38
N PHE A 267 14.13 10.82 3.91
CA PHE A 267 13.01 10.26 3.15
C PHE A 267 12.90 8.76 3.37
N GLN A 268 11.73 8.22 3.06
CA GLN A 268 11.39 6.83 3.31
C GLN A 268 10.64 6.22 2.12
N LEU A 269 11.01 5.00 1.78
CA LEU A 269 10.31 4.12 0.86
C LEU A 269 9.53 3.09 1.67
N VAL A 270 8.25 2.89 1.33
CA VAL A 270 7.47 1.75 1.79
C VAL A 270 6.93 0.99 0.60
N ILE A 271 7.25 -0.29 0.52
CA ILE A 271 6.64 -1.23 -0.43
C ILE A 271 5.63 -2.06 0.35
N ALA A 272 4.35 -2.02 0.00
CA ALA A 272 3.30 -2.78 0.67
C ALA A 272 2.61 -3.72 -0.32
N THR A 273 2.40 -4.98 0.04
CA THR A 273 1.85 -5.98 -0.88
C THR A 273 0.92 -6.98 -0.20
N ASP A 274 -0.04 -7.50 -0.97
CA ASP A 274 -0.85 -8.67 -0.66
C ASP A 274 -0.38 -9.93 -1.45
N GLU A 275 0.83 -9.87 -2.02
CA GLU A 275 1.46 -10.82 -2.97
C GLU A 275 0.80 -10.86 -4.37
N ILE A 276 -0.24 -10.06 -4.59
CA ILE A 276 -0.94 -9.92 -5.88
C ILE A 276 -0.78 -8.50 -6.40
N ARG A 277 -1.09 -7.51 -5.56
CA ARG A 277 -0.96 -6.08 -5.79
C ARG A 277 0.13 -5.54 -4.88
N THR A 278 0.95 -4.67 -5.45
CA THR A 278 2.03 -3.98 -4.73
C THR A 278 1.87 -2.48 -4.89
N PHE A 279 2.06 -1.77 -3.79
CA PHE A 279 2.07 -0.32 -3.73
C PHE A 279 3.44 0.17 -3.23
N ALA A 280 3.98 1.20 -3.85
CA ALA A 280 5.07 1.99 -3.29
C ALA A 280 4.54 3.31 -2.73
N ILE A 281 5.03 3.66 -1.54
CA ILE A 281 4.83 4.95 -0.89
C ILE A 281 6.19 5.61 -0.74
N PHE A 282 6.37 6.80 -1.29
CA PHE A 282 7.50 7.66 -0.97
C PHE A 282 7.05 8.69 0.05
N ASN A 283 7.76 8.81 1.16
CA ASN A 283 7.53 9.82 2.18
C ASN A 283 8.76 10.72 2.26
N TYR A 284 8.61 11.99 1.95
CA TYR A 284 9.67 13.00 2.04
C TYR A 284 9.43 13.87 3.27
N ALA A 285 10.25 13.70 4.30
CA ALA A 285 10.18 14.55 5.50
C ALA A 285 11.02 15.82 5.32
N ARG A 286 12.22 15.67 4.76
CA ARG A 286 13.10 16.78 4.45
C ARG A 286 13.84 16.48 3.15
N LEU A 287 13.67 17.34 2.16
CA LEU A 287 14.28 17.19 0.84
C LEU A 287 14.72 18.56 0.34
N ASN A 288 15.91 19.00 0.74
CA ASN A 288 16.42 20.33 0.42
C ASN A 288 17.36 20.31 -0.78
N TRP A 289 18.09 19.22 -0.98
CA TRP A 289 19.16 19.14 -1.98
C TRP A 289 18.78 18.25 -3.15
N THR A 290 19.27 18.64 -4.32
CA THR A 290 18.83 18.09 -5.61
C THR A 290 19.95 17.40 -6.37
N SER A 291 21.20 17.66 -6.01
CA SER A 291 22.39 16.98 -6.53
C SER A 291 23.43 16.93 -5.44
N SER A 292 24.16 15.83 -5.36
CA SER A 292 25.26 15.66 -4.42
C SER A 292 26.52 16.43 -4.83
N ASN A 293 27.47 16.55 -3.90
CA ASN A 293 28.77 17.17 -4.17
C ASN A 293 29.67 16.27 -5.03
N GLU A 294 29.48 14.96 -4.94
CA GLU A 294 30.18 13.93 -5.69
C GLU A 294 29.81 14.00 -7.18
N ALA A 295 28.55 14.32 -7.45
CA ALA A 295 28.11 14.70 -8.77
C ALA A 295 28.69 16.06 -9.22
N GLY A 296 29.47 16.77 -8.41
CA GLY A 296 30.01 18.09 -8.71
C GLY A 296 29.07 19.25 -8.37
N GLY A 297 28.06 19.03 -7.53
CA GLY A 297 27.15 20.07 -7.07
C GLY A 297 27.81 21.08 -6.14
N LEU A 298 27.37 22.34 -6.22
CA LEU A 298 27.72 23.42 -5.30
C LEU A 298 26.50 23.71 -4.42
N ASN A 299 26.65 23.58 -3.11
CA ASN A 299 25.57 23.75 -2.12
C ASN A 299 24.32 22.89 -2.46
N GLY A 300 24.50 21.64 -2.87
CA GLY A 300 23.39 20.73 -3.16
C GLY A 300 22.64 20.98 -4.47
N PHE A 301 23.19 21.80 -5.37
CA PHE A 301 22.63 22.13 -6.69
C PHE A 301 23.70 22.11 -7.79
N GLY A 302 23.27 21.91 -9.04
CA GLY A 302 24.13 22.14 -10.21
C GLY A 302 25.21 21.09 -10.49
N GLY A 303 25.14 19.91 -9.87
CA GLY A 303 26.01 18.79 -10.24
C GLY A 303 25.76 18.28 -11.66
N LYS A 304 26.61 17.34 -12.12
CA LYS A 304 26.56 16.61 -13.40
C LYS A 304 25.14 16.18 -13.77
N GLN A 305 24.35 15.78 -12.77
CA GLN A 305 22.91 15.54 -12.94
C GLN A 305 22.17 15.70 -11.61
N ALA A 306 20.94 16.21 -11.68
CA ALA A 306 20.02 16.21 -10.55
C ALA A 306 19.47 14.81 -10.28
N ALA A 307 19.03 14.57 -9.05
CA ALA A 307 18.49 13.30 -8.61
C ALA A 307 17.31 12.85 -9.48
N MET A 308 17.29 11.57 -9.81
CA MET A 308 16.20 10.92 -10.53
C MET A 308 15.25 10.26 -9.54
N VAL A 309 13.95 10.41 -9.75
CA VAL A 309 12.90 9.85 -8.90
C VAL A 309 11.90 9.12 -9.77
N GLY A 310 11.66 7.85 -9.48
CA GLY A 310 10.84 7.01 -10.35
C GLY A 310 11.00 5.52 -10.14
N PHE A 311 10.49 4.79 -11.12
CA PHE A 311 10.44 3.34 -11.15
C PHE A 311 10.97 2.85 -12.50
N ASN A 312 11.99 2.00 -12.50
CA ASN A 312 12.47 1.34 -13.71
C ASN A 312 12.10 -0.14 -13.69
N GLY A 313 11.46 -0.63 -14.75
CA GLY A 313 11.10 -2.04 -14.88
C GLY A 313 12.30 -2.95 -15.19
N GLY A 314 13.40 -2.36 -15.66
CA GLY A 314 14.60 -3.08 -16.10
C GLY A 314 14.37 -3.81 -17.43
N ASN A 315 15.45 -4.31 -18.03
CA ASN A 315 15.45 -5.01 -19.33
C ASN A 315 14.69 -4.26 -20.46
N GLY A 316 14.68 -2.92 -20.45
CA GLY A 316 13.95 -2.13 -21.44
C GLY A 316 12.42 -2.13 -21.25
N THR A 317 11.91 -2.64 -20.12
CA THR A 317 10.47 -2.73 -19.80
C THR A 317 9.83 -1.35 -19.52
N GLY A 318 10.65 -0.31 -19.37
CA GLY A 318 10.20 1.09 -19.31
C GLY A 318 10.53 1.79 -17.99
N TRP A 319 10.48 3.12 -18.07
CA TRP A 319 10.76 4.05 -16.97
C TRP A 319 9.52 4.90 -16.67
N TYR A 320 9.12 4.95 -15.40
CA TYR A 320 8.11 5.89 -14.92
C TYR A 320 8.78 6.96 -14.07
N GLN A 321 8.75 8.20 -14.56
CA GLN A 321 9.34 9.35 -13.89
C GLN A 321 8.34 10.08 -13.00
N LEU A 322 8.73 10.43 -11.78
CA LEU A 322 7.93 11.33 -10.93
C LEU A 322 8.10 12.79 -11.38
N PRO A 323 7.13 13.68 -11.06
CA PRO A 323 7.28 15.11 -11.29
C PRO A 323 8.58 15.66 -10.71
N TYR A 324 9.20 16.62 -11.41
CA TYR A 324 10.44 17.31 -11.00
C TYR A 324 11.74 16.47 -10.98
N SER A 325 11.66 15.15 -11.16
CA SER A 325 12.82 14.26 -11.31
C SER A 325 13.76 14.78 -12.40
N GLY A 326 15.07 14.79 -12.16
CA GLY A 326 16.09 15.20 -13.14
C GLY A 326 16.13 16.70 -13.47
N HIS A 327 15.23 17.53 -12.93
CA HIS A 327 15.11 18.96 -13.27
C HIS A 327 15.64 19.92 -12.18
N GLY A 328 16.43 19.44 -11.21
CA GLY A 328 16.96 20.28 -10.12
C GLY A 328 15.87 20.88 -9.22
N ARG A 329 14.66 20.32 -9.24
CA ARG A 329 13.48 20.79 -8.49
C ARG A 329 12.85 19.70 -7.64
N VAL A 330 13.56 18.60 -7.39
CA VAL A 330 13.05 17.44 -6.65
C VAL A 330 12.62 17.78 -5.23
N TRP A 331 13.17 18.83 -4.62
CA TRP A 331 12.72 19.36 -3.32
C TRP A 331 11.21 19.63 -3.25
N LYS A 332 10.58 19.94 -4.40
CA LYS A 332 9.12 20.12 -4.51
C LYS A 332 8.33 18.87 -4.15
N LEU A 333 8.92 17.68 -4.25
CA LEU A 333 8.28 16.43 -3.84
C LEU A 333 7.95 16.38 -2.34
N GLY A 334 8.63 17.17 -1.50
CA GLY A 334 8.29 17.33 -0.07
C GLY A 334 7.06 18.19 0.20
N TYR A 335 6.66 19.04 -0.76
CA TYR A 335 5.54 19.99 -0.60
C TYR A 335 4.30 19.58 -1.41
N PHE A 336 4.50 18.88 -2.52
CA PHE A 336 3.43 18.34 -3.35
C PHE A 336 3.22 16.84 -3.09
N SER A 337 2.13 16.31 -3.63
CA SER A 337 1.71 14.93 -3.42
C SER A 337 0.70 14.54 -4.49
N ASN A 338 0.58 13.23 -4.75
CA ASN A 338 -0.53 12.63 -5.50
C ASN A 338 -1.60 12.01 -4.57
N VAL A 339 -1.54 12.33 -3.28
CA VAL A 339 -2.51 11.94 -2.25
C VAL A 339 -2.85 13.11 -1.32
N LEU A 340 -3.58 12.85 -0.23
CA LEU A 340 -4.07 13.88 0.69
C LEU A 340 -2.94 14.53 1.50
N THR A 341 -1.83 13.81 1.70
CA THR A 341 -0.75 14.18 2.60
C THR A 341 0.44 14.74 1.80
N PRO A 342 0.78 16.04 1.94
CA PRO A 342 1.97 16.63 1.33
C PRO A 342 3.23 15.81 1.62
N GLY A 343 4.13 15.67 0.65
CA GLY A 343 5.35 14.88 0.83
C GLY A 343 5.17 13.37 0.68
N ARG A 344 3.92 12.87 0.64
CA ARG A 344 3.63 11.45 0.42
C ARG A 344 3.26 11.19 -1.04
N TRP A 345 3.80 10.14 -1.64
CA TRP A 345 3.47 9.75 -3.01
C TRP A 345 3.14 8.27 -3.08
N ILE A 346 1.93 7.90 -3.50
CA ILE A 346 1.48 6.50 -3.58
C ILE A 346 1.33 6.08 -5.04
N HIS A 347 1.93 4.96 -5.41
CA HIS A 347 1.80 4.35 -6.74
C HIS A 347 1.54 2.85 -6.59
N ARG A 348 0.64 2.30 -7.41
CA ARG A 348 0.57 0.86 -7.64
C ARG A 348 1.66 0.49 -8.64
N ILE A 349 2.41 -0.59 -8.41
CA ILE A 349 3.64 -0.90 -9.14
C ILE A 349 3.75 -2.37 -9.60
N ASP A 350 2.70 -3.16 -9.41
CA ASP A 350 2.69 -4.61 -9.65
C ASP A 350 2.91 -5.00 -11.12
N GLU A 351 2.10 -4.49 -12.04
CA GLU A 351 2.24 -4.76 -13.49
C GLU A 351 2.66 -3.52 -14.27
N VAL A 352 1.93 -2.43 -14.04
CA VAL A 352 2.18 -1.11 -14.62
C VAL A 352 2.14 -0.10 -13.49
N VAL A 353 2.98 0.92 -13.57
CA VAL A 353 2.99 1.99 -12.57
C VAL A 353 1.77 2.89 -12.76
N ILE A 354 0.90 2.94 -11.76
CA ILE A 354 -0.32 3.76 -11.75
C ILE A 354 -0.29 4.68 -10.53
N PRO A 355 -0.39 6.01 -10.69
CA PRO A 355 -0.44 6.94 -9.57
C PRO A 355 -1.81 6.93 -8.87
N ALA A 356 -1.85 7.33 -7.60
CA ALA A 356 -3.06 7.36 -6.78
C ALA A 356 -4.17 8.34 -7.26
N GLY A 357 -3.77 9.46 -7.85
CA GLY A 357 -4.66 10.53 -8.34
C GLY A 357 -4.14 11.91 -7.93
N CYS A 358 -4.97 12.95 -7.99
CA CYS A 358 -4.64 14.32 -7.53
C CYS A 358 -3.40 14.93 -8.19
N THR A 359 -3.54 15.38 -9.44
CA THR A 359 -2.55 16.27 -10.08
C THR A 359 -2.98 17.74 -10.03
N ASN A 360 -2.01 18.64 -9.94
CA ASN A 360 -2.19 20.09 -10.11
C ASN A 360 -2.02 20.54 -11.57
N ALA A 361 -1.80 19.61 -12.50
CA ALA A 361 -1.77 19.91 -13.93
C ALA A 361 -3.13 20.46 -14.40
N SER A 362 -3.11 21.24 -15.48
CA SER A 362 -4.32 21.75 -16.16
C SER A 362 -5.09 20.66 -16.89
N ASP A 363 -4.38 19.63 -17.33
CA ASP A 363 -4.85 18.52 -18.15
C ASP A 363 -4.14 17.22 -17.74
N GLY A 364 -4.63 16.08 -18.22
CA GLY A 364 -3.99 14.80 -17.94
C GLY A 364 -4.90 13.59 -18.03
N ALA A 365 -4.47 12.50 -17.40
CA ALA A 365 -5.20 11.24 -17.42
C ALA A 365 -6.27 11.18 -16.32
N VAL A 366 -7.39 10.53 -16.64
CA VAL A 366 -8.40 10.10 -15.66
C VAL A 366 -8.18 8.63 -15.33
N ILE A 367 -8.25 8.30 -14.04
CA ILE A 367 -8.22 6.92 -13.55
C ILE A 367 -9.61 6.59 -13.01
N THR A 368 -10.14 5.46 -13.45
CA THR A 368 -11.44 4.93 -13.04
C THR A 368 -11.24 3.67 -12.21
N SER A 369 -12.02 3.53 -11.14
CA SER A 369 -12.06 2.33 -10.32
C SER A 369 -13.52 1.94 -10.00
N PRO A 370 -13.99 0.80 -10.53
CA PRO A 370 -13.28 -0.14 -11.41
C PRO A 370 -12.94 0.50 -12.78
N PRO A 371 -11.96 -0.04 -13.55
CA PRO A 371 -11.65 0.45 -14.89
C PRO A 371 -12.61 -0.06 -15.98
N TRP A 372 -13.63 -0.79 -15.57
CA TRP A 372 -14.63 -1.42 -16.43
C TRP A 372 -16.01 -1.33 -15.77
N GLY A 373 -17.08 -1.52 -16.53
CA GLY A 373 -18.44 -1.55 -16.02
C GLY A 373 -19.37 -2.37 -16.90
N LEU A 374 -20.45 -2.86 -16.31
CA LEU A 374 -21.51 -3.62 -16.98
C LEU A 374 -22.40 -2.72 -17.83
N MET A 375 -22.76 -3.13 -19.05
CA MET A 375 -23.55 -2.29 -19.95
C MET A 375 -24.92 -1.85 -19.38
N GLN A 376 -25.49 -2.56 -18.41
CA GLN A 376 -26.73 -2.17 -17.72
C GLN A 376 -26.62 -0.85 -16.93
N GLY A 377 -25.41 -0.31 -16.75
CA GLY A 377 -25.23 0.95 -16.02
C GLY A 377 -25.41 0.77 -14.52
N SER A 378 -25.73 1.87 -13.83
CA SER A 378 -26.00 1.96 -12.38
C SER A 378 -24.85 1.54 -11.48
N MET A 379 -23.67 1.26 -12.04
CA MET A 379 -22.48 0.92 -11.27
C MET A 379 -21.82 2.20 -10.76
N ALA A 380 -21.50 2.22 -9.46
CA ALA A 380 -20.70 3.30 -8.88
C ALA A 380 -19.23 3.16 -9.31
N VAL A 381 -18.72 4.20 -9.98
CA VAL A 381 -17.33 4.30 -10.43
C VAL A 381 -16.66 5.42 -9.64
N ASN A 382 -15.58 5.11 -8.94
CA ASN A 382 -14.73 6.12 -8.33
C ASN A 382 -13.76 6.64 -9.39
N ILE A 383 -13.61 7.95 -9.52
CA ILE A 383 -12.86 8.61 -10.57
C ILE A 383 -11.86 9.57 -9.93
N SER A 384 -10.60 9.49 -10.36
CA SER A 384 -9.54 10.42 -9.98
C SER A 384 -8.83 10.99 -11.20
N GLY A 385 -8.07 12.05 -10.98
CA GLY A 385 -7.26 12.74 -11.98
C GLY A 385 -6.75 14.03 -11.36
N PRO A 386 -7.42 15.17 -11.58
CA PRO A 386 -7.07 16.42 -10.91
C PRO A 386 -7.33 16.39 -9.40
N CYS A 387 -6.65 17.27 -8.67
CA CYS A 387 -6.99 17.55 -7.28
C CYS A 387 -8.33 18.29 -7.19
N LEU A 388 -9.28 17.72 -6.45
CA LEU A 388 -10.66 18.17 -6.34
C LEU A 388 -10.86 19.10 -5.15
N MET A 389 -11.28 20.33 -5.39
CA MET A 389 -11.60 21.33 -4.38
C MET A 389 -13.06 21.18 -3.91
N PRO A 390 -13.41 21.67 -2.70
CA PRO A 390 -14.78 21.56 -2.18
C PRO A 390 -15.85 22.22 -3.06
N ASN A 391 -15.49 23.29 -3.77
CA ASN A 391 -16.41 24.06 -4.62
C ASN A 391 -16.43 23.58 -6.08
N ASP A 392 -15.67 22.53 -6.43
CA ASP A 392 -15.64 22.02 -7.80
C ASP A 392 -16.96 21.35 -8.17
N MET A 393 -17.50 21.69 -9.33
CA MET A 393 -18.69 21.03 -9.90
C MET A 393 -18.25 19.91 -10.83
N ILE A 394 -18.24 18.69 -10.30
CA ILE A 394 -17.65 17.53 -10.97
C ILE A 394 -18.68 16.89 -11.91
N LYS A 395 -18.36 16.93 -13.21
CA LYS A 395 -19.09 16.18 -14.23
C LYS A 395 -18.15 15.25 -14.97
N VAL A 396 -18.65 14.06 -15.29
CA VAL A 396 -17.89 13.07 -16.07
C VAL A 396 -18.68 12.71 -17.31
N ALA A 397 -18.03 12.81 -18.46
CA ALA A 397 -18.56 12.37 -19.74
C ALA A 397 -18.05 10.95 -20.02
N PHE A 398 -18.94 9.97 -20.06
CA PHE A 398 -18.66 8.66 -20.65
C PHE A 398 -19.12 8.69 -22.11
N GLU A 399 -18.19 8.95 -23.03
CA GLU A 399 -18.47 9.35 -24.41
C GLU A 399 -19.47 10.51 -24.48
N SER A 400 -20.71 10.24 -24.94
CA SER A 400 -21.76 11.24 -25.11
C SER A 400 -22.60 11.44 -23.85
N TRP A 401 -22.49 10.56 -22.85
CA TRP A 401 -23.29 10.65 -21.63
C TRP A 401 -22.59 11.47 -20.57
N VAL A 402 -23.18 12.59 -20.17
CA VAL A 402 -22.66 13.42 -19.08
C VAL A 402 -23.39 13.10 -17.79
N VAL A 403 -22.65 12.70 -16.76
CA VAL A 403 -23.17 12.39 -15.43
C VAL A 403 -22.64 13.35 -14.37
N ASN A 404 -23.48 13.67 -13.39
CA ASN A 404 -23.08 14.42 -12.21
C ASN A 404 -22.41 13.49 -11.20
N CYS A 405 -21.30 13.93 -10.62
CA CYS A 405 -20.52 13.15 -9.68
C CYS A 405 -20.46 13.81 -8.30
N LYS A 406 -20.44 12.99 -7.26
CA LYS A 406 -20.28 13.46 -5.88
C LYS A 406 -18.82 13.40 -5.47
N ARG A 407 -18.25 14.51 -5.00
CA ARG A 407 -16.91 14.52 -4.41
C ARG A 407 -16.90 13.68 -3.13
N LEU A 408 -15.95 12.76 -3.02
CA LEU A 408 -15.72 12.02 -1.77
C LEU A 408 -14.61 12.68 -0.94
N ASN A 409 -13.47 12.93 -1.58
CA ASN A 409 -12.33 13.63 -0.98
C ASN A 409 -11.59 14.44 -2.06
N ARG A 410 -10.39 14.95 -1.75
CA ARG A 410 -9.58 15.73 -2.71
C ARG A 410 -9.08 14.90 -3.90
N ILE A 411 -9.04 13.58 -3.79
CA ILE A 411 -8.44 12.69 -4.79
C ILE A 411 -9.49 12.04 -5.69
N LYS A 412 -10.64 11.66 -5.11
CA LYS A 412 -11.65 10.87 -5.81
C LYS A 412 -13.06 11.45 -5.68
N ALA A 413 -13.80 11.35 -6.78
CA ALA A 413 -15.24 11.55 -6.86
C ALA A 413 -15.92 10.23 -7.20
N ARG A 414 -17.20 10.09 -6.84
CA ARG A 414 -18.02 8.94 -7.20
C ARG A 414 -19.08 9.36 -8.19
N CYS A 415 -19.13 8.65 -9.31
CA CYS A 415 -20.10 8.84 -10.38
C CYS A 415 -20.91 7.55 -10.53
N ILE A 416 -22.16 7.67 -10.95
CA ILE A 416 -22.96 6.52 -11.36
C ILE A 416 -22.86 6.41 -12.87
N MET A 417 -22.45 5.23 -13.34
CA MET A 417 -22.30 4.97 -14.76
C MET A 417 -23.68 4.87 -15.43
N PRO A 418 -23.89 5.49 -16.61
CA PRO A 418 -25.12 5.35 -17.37
C PRO A 418 -25.21 3.98 -18.05
N MET A 419 -26.38 3.65 -18.58
CA MET A 419 -26.58 2.46 -19.39
C MET A 419 -25.96 2.64 -20.79
N PHE A 420 -25.38 1.57 -21.32
CA PHE A 420 -24.82 1.50 -22.67
C PHE A 420 -25.49 0.39 -23.47
N HIS A 421 -25.77 0.64 -24.75
CA HIS A 421 -26.26 -0.37 -25.71
C HIS A 421 -25.13 -0.92 -26.59
N LYS A 422 -23.88 -0.81 -26.12
CA LYS A 422 -22.71 -1.30 -26.82
C LYS A 422 -21.65 -1.79 -25.84
N THR A 423 -20.82 -2.71 -26.30
CA THR A 423 -19.63 -3.19 -25.58
C THR A 423 -18.36 -2.59 -26.17
N GLY A 424 -17.30 -2.50 -25.37
CA GLY A 424 -15.98 -2.08 -25.84
C GLY A 424 -15.38 -0.94 -25.02
N MET A 425 -14.25 -0.43 -25.49
CA MET A 425 -13.58 0.71 -24.86
C MET A 425 -14.33 2.00 -25.18
N VAL A 426 -14.67 2.75 -24.14
CA VAL A 426 -15.28 4.08 -24.21
C VAL A 426 -14.33 5.11 -23.61
N THR A 427 -14.35 6.33 -24.15
CA THR A 427 -13.55 7.44 -23.64
C THR A 427 -14.26 8.10 -22.48
N VAL A 428 -13.56 8.27 -21.36
CA VAL A 428 -14.06 8.99 -20.18
C VAL A 428 -13.36 10.32 -20.08
N ARG A 429 -14.12 11.40 -19.88
CA ARG A 429 -13.57 12.73 -19.70
C ARG A 429 -14.10 13.37 -18.44
N MET A 430 -13.27 14.08 -17.70
CA MET A 430 -13.64 14.69 -16.43
C MET A 430 -13.57 16.21 -16.51
N SER A 431 -14.60 16.85 -15.96
CA SER A 431 -14.76 18.30 -15.82
C SER A 431 -14.86 18.66 -14.34
N ARG A 432 -14.26 19.80 -13.97
CA ARG A 432 -14.36 20.42 -12.62
C ARG A 432 -15.18 21.72 -12.61
N ASP A 433 -15.52 22.22 -13.80
CA ASP A 433 -16.15 23.52 -14.04
C ASP A 433 -17.63 23.40 -14.46
N GLY A 434 -18.29 22.30 -14.08
CA GLY A 434 -19.70 22.08 -14.38
C GLY A 434 -19.99 21.69 -15.83
N GLY A 435 -18.97 21.27 -16.58
CA GLY A 435 -19.09 20.76 -17.95
C GLY A 435 -18.68 21.75 -19.05
N GLN A 436 -18.02 22.86 -18.71
CA GLN A 436 -17.50 23.82 -19.70
C GLN A 436 -16.27 23.27 -20.41
N SER A 437 -15.40 22.58 -19.69
CA SER A 437 -14.20 21.95 -20.25
C SER A 437 -13.98 20.53 -19.72
N TYR A 438 -13.34 19.70 -20.55
CA TYR A 438 -13.02 18.31 -20.25
C TYR A 438 -11.52 18.01 -20.53
N PRO A 439 -10.61 18.64 -19.77
CA PRO A 439 -9.17 18.54 -20.03
C PRO A 439 -8.56 17.20 -19.56
N PHE A 440 -9.25 16.47 -18.68
CA PHE A 440 -8.79 15.17 -18.21
C PHE A 440 -9.49 14.05 -18.99
N THR A 441 -8.72 13.14 -19.58
CA THR A 441 -9.24 12.05 -20.43
C THR A 441 -8.69 10.69 -20.01
N GLY A 442 -9.50 9.64 -20.11
CA GLY A 442 -9.14 8.27 -19.81
C GLY A 442 -9.94 7.27 -20.64
N LYS A 443 -9.71 5.98 -20.41
CA LYS A 443 -10.43 4.87 -21.06
C LYS A 443 -11.20 4.09 -20.01
N PHE A 444 -12.33 3.52 -20.42
CA PHE A 444 -13.17 2.68 -19.57
C PHE A 444 -13.78 1.57 -20.42
N TYR A 445 -13.84 0.35 -19.90
CA TYR A 445 -14.29 -0.80 -20.70
C TYR A 445 -15.73 -1.20 -20.35
N ILE A 446 -16.63 -1.18 -21.33
CA ILE A 446 -18.00 -1.65 -21.19
C ILE A 446 -18.08 -3.14 -21.50
N VAL A 447 -18.53 -3.89 -20.49
CA VAL A 447 -18.60 -5.35 -20.47
C VAL A 447 -20.02 -5.81 -20.74
N ALA A 448 -20.17 -6.88 -21.54
CA ALA A 448 -21.44 -7.53 -21.76
C ALA A 448 -21.99 -8.19 -20.47
N PRO A 449 -23.31 -8.29 -20.28
CA PRO A 449 -23.94 -8.84 -19.07
C PRO A 449 -23.40 -10.22 -18.70
N HIS A 450 -23.23 -11.10 -19.68
CA HIS A 450 -22.79 -12.49 -19.50
C HIS A 450 -21.34 -12.64 -19.03
N ARG A 451 -20.50 -11.60 -19.14
CA ARG A 451 -19.10 -11.61 -18.66
C ARG A 451 -18.93 -10.91 -17.32
N GLY A 452 -19.96 -10.24 -16.83
CA GLY A 452 -19.92 -9.58 -15.53
C GLY A 452 -19.94 -10.59 -14.38
N PRO A 453 -19.32 -10.26 -13.24
CA PRO A 453 -19.47 -11.09 -12.05
C PRO A 453 -20.92 -11.05 -11.56
N THR A 454 -21.47 -12.22 -11.25
CA THR A 454 -22.80 -12.36 -10.64
C THR A 454 -22.75 -11.88 -9.20
N ARG A 455 -23.33 -10.70 -8.92
CA ARG A 455 -23.42 -10.15 -7.54
C ARG A 455 -24.68 -10.56 -6.80
N VAL A 456 -25.67 -11.03 -7.54
CA VAL A 456 -26.93 -11.58 -7.05
C VAL A 456 -27.04 -12.99 -7.64
N LYS A 457 -27.39 -13.95 -6.79
CA LYS A 457 -27.67 -15.33 -7.17
C LYS A 457 -29.19 -15.49 -7.23
N LEU A 458 -29.69 -15.87 -8.39
CA LEU A 458 -31.08 -16.31 -8.56
C LEU A 458 -31.18 -17.75 -8.05
N ILE A 459 -32.18 -18.03 -7.22
CA ILE A 459 -32.42 -19.36 -6.66
C ILE A 459 -33.69 -19.88 -7.31
N ASP A 460 -33.55 -20.99 -8.03
CA ASP A 460 -34.67 -21.75 -8.57
C ASP A 460 -35.00 -22.89 -7.61
N ASP A 461 -36.29 -23.09 -7.34
CA ASP A 461 -36.73 -24.29 -6.63
C ASP A 461 -36.83 -25.47 -7.60
N VAL A 462 -36.15 -26.56 -7.24
CA VAL A 462 -36.16 -27.80 -8.03
C VAL A 462 -37.47 -28.56 -7.80
N GLN A 463 -38.04 -28.50 -6.58
CA GLN A 463 -39.27 -29.18 -6.18
C GLN A 463 -40.52 -28.48 -6.74
N GLU A 464 -40.50 -27.14 -6.79
CA GLU A 464 -41.61 -26.34 -7.28
C GLU A 464 -41.32 -25.77 -8.68
N GLU A 465 -41.77 -26.47 -9.72
CA GLU A 465 -41.52 -26.08 -11.11
C GLU A 465 -42.10 -24.71 -11.51
N ARG A 466 -43.07 -24.19 -10.73
CA ARG A 466 -43.59 -22.83 -10.88
C ARG A 466 -42.66 -21.75 -10.35
N ASN A 467 -41.88 -22.04 -9.32
CA ASN A 467 -41.03 -21.07 -8.62
C ASN A 467 -39.59 -21.08 -9.17
N ARG A 468 -39.51 -20.94 -10.49
CA ARG A 468 -38.26 -20.86 -11.26
C ARG A 468 -38.23 -19.55 -12.05
N TRP A 469 -37.07 -18.91 -12.11
CA TRP A 469 -36.85 -17.63 -12.78
C TRP A 469 -37.11 -17.66 -14.29
N HIS A 470 -37.15 -18.84 -14.89
CA HIS A 470 -37.48 -19.04 -16.30
C HIS A 470 -38.98 -19.26 -16.55
N ASN A 471 -39.80 -19.42 -15.50
CA ASN A 471 -41.23 -19.64 -15.63
C ASN A 471 -41.98 -18.29 -15.75
N PRO A 472 -42.80 -18.08 -16.81
CA PRO A 472 -43.55 -16.83 -16.96
C PRO A 472 -44.64 -16.62 -15.90
N ASN A 473 -45.11 -17.69 -15.24
CA ASN A 473 -46.18 -17.65 -14.25
C ASN A 473 -45.65 -18.13 -12.88
N ALA A 474 -44.58 -17.53 -12.40
CA ALA A 474 -44.03 -17.83 -11.08
C ALA A 474 -44.84 -17.15 -9.97
N ASP A 475 -45.10 -17.90 -8.89
CA ASP A 475 -45.84 -17.39 -7.74
C ASP A 475 -44.88 -16.73 -6.73
N GLU A 476 -43.71 -17.34 -6.50
CA GLU A 476 -42.65 -16.82 -5.62
C GLU A 476 -41.26 -17.00 -6.28
N LEU A 477 -40.40 -16.00 -6.15
CA LEU A 477 -39.04 -16.00 -6.70
C LEU A 477 -38.02 -15.63 -5.64
N GLU A 478 -37.01 -16.48 -5.43
CA GLU A 478 -35.97 -16.25 -4.45
C GLU A 478 -34.68 -15.71 -5.09
N LEU A 479 -34.08 -14.71 -4.44
CA LEU A 479 -32.78 -14.15 -4.82
C LEU A 479 -31.91 -13.91 -3.59
N LYS A 480 -30.61 -14.17 -3.73
CA LYS A 480 -29.62 -14.06 -2.65
C LYS A 480 -28.44 -13.20 -3.06
N TRP A 481 -27.97 -12.34 -2.15
CA TRP A 481 -26.79 -11.50 -2.35
C TRP A 481 -25.92 -11.48 -1.10
N GLN A 482 -24.69 -10.99 -1.25
CA GLN A 482 -23.80 -10.74 -0.12
C GLN A 482 -23.99 -9.31 0.38
N ALA A 483 -24.32 -9.13 1.67
CA ALA A 483 -24.54 -7.81 2.26
C ALA A 483 -23.31 -6.87 2.13
N VAL A 484 -22.10 -7.43 2.17
CA VAL A 484 -20.83 -6.70 2.01
C VAL A 484 -20.70 -6.01 0.64
N ASN A 485 -21.46 -6.43 -0.37
CA ASN A 485 -21.47 -5.78 -1.69
C ASN A 485 -22.21 -4.45 -1.67
N LEU A 486 -23.11 -4.23 -0.70
CA LEU A 486 -23.86 -2.98 -0.53
C LEU A 486 -23.13 -2.02 0.41
N THR A 487 -22.68 -2.53 1.55
CA THR A 487 -22.08 -1.70 2.62
C THR A 487 -21.19 -2.54 3.54
N TRP A 488 -20.11 -1.91 4.04
CA TRP A 488 -19.27 -2.47 5.10
C TRP A 488 -19.80 -2.18 6.50
N SER A 489 -20.71 -1.20 6.62
CA SER A 489 -21.35 -0.88 7.89
C SER A 489 -22.51 -1.83 8.14
N ARG A 490 -22.39 -2.64 9.20
CA ARG A 490 -23.47 -3.54 9.65
C ARG A 490 -24.72 -2.79 10.14
N GLN A 491 -24.60 -1.49 10.40
CA GLN A 491 -25.70 -0.64 10.87
C GLN A 491 -26.34 0.19 9.76
N ALA A 492 -25.85 0.12 8.53
CA ALA A 492 -26.42 0.86 7.43
C ALA A 492 -27.79 0.29 7.05
N ARG A 493 -28.81 1.16 7.03
CA ARG A 493 -30.13 0.86 6.46
C ARG A 493 -30.05 0.98 4.95
N VAL A 494 -30.66 0.05 4.23
CA VAL A 494 -30.62 -0.01 2.77
C VAL A 494 -32.03 -0.23 2.24
N ASP A 495 -32.45 0.65 1.33
CA ASP A 495 -33.66 0.44 0.55
C ASP A 495 -33.32 -0.43 -0.68
N ILE A 496 -34.06 -1.52 -0.88
CA ILE A 496 -33.85 -2.42 -2.02
C ILE A 496 -35.10 -2.44 -2.87
N ASN A 497 -34.98 -1.97 -4.10
CA ASN A 497 -36.06 -1.99 -5.10
C ASN A 497 -35.71 -3.00 -6.21
N LEU A 498 -36.69 -3.82 -6.60
CA LEU A 498 -36.61 -4.70 -7.75
C LEU A 498 -37.13 -3.96 -8.98
N ILE A 499 -36.32 -3.93 -10.05
CA ILE A 499 -36.69 -3.29 -11.31
C ILE A 499 -36.64 -4.35 -12.41
N GLY A 500 -37.78 -4.53 -13.07
CA GLY A 500 -37.92 -5.36 -14.26
C GLY A 500 -37.49 -4.63 -15.51
N TYR A 501 -36.88 -5.36 -16.42
CA TYR A 501 -36.49 -4.89 -17.74
C TYR A 501 -37.25 -5.66 -18.81
N TRP A 502 -37.82 -4.95 -19.78
CA TRP A 502 -38.32 -5.54 -21.01
C TRP A 502 -38.12 -4.59 -22.19
N GLU A 503 -38.00 -5.13 -23.39
CA GLU A 503 -37.80 -4.39 -24.64
C GLU A 503 -38.97 -4.62 -25.58
N ASP A 504 -39.47 -3.55 -26.16
CA ASP A 504 -40.27 -3.56 -27.40
C ASP A 504 -39.35 -3.29 -28.59
N ALA A 505 -39.86 -3.49 -29.82
CA ALA A 505 -39.09 -3.29 -31.06
C ALA A 505 -38.35 -1.93 -31.15
N ASP A 506 -38.88 -0.88 -30.51
CA ASP A 506 -38.34 0.48 -30.57
C ASP A 506 -37.87 1.05 -29.22
N ARG A 507 -38.18 0.41 -28.08
CA ARG A 507 -37.97 1.02 -26.75
C ARG A 507 -37.61 0.01 -25.68
N SER A 508 -36.74 0.45 -24.77
CA SER A 508 -36.45 -0.26 -23.52
C SER A 508 -37.30 0.30 -22.38
N HIS A 509 -37.88 -0.58 -21.58
CA HIS A 509 -38.76 -0.26 -20.48
C HIS A 509 -38.20 -0.80 -19.16
N TYR A 510 -38.10 0.08 -18.16
CA TYR A 510 -37.75 -0.26 -16.79
C TYR A 510 -38.95 0.02 -15.89
N LEU A 511 -39.43 -0.99 -15.17
CA LEU A 511 -40.55 -0.88 -14.25
C LEU A 511 -40.15 -1.37 -12.87
N MET A 512 -40.44 -0.59 -11.81
CA MET A 512 -40.29 -1.08 -10.45
C MET A 512 -41.33 -2.17 -10.21
N ILE A 513 -40.86 -3.40 -9.98
CA ILE A 513 -41.71 -4.57 -9.71
C ILE A 513 -42.10 -4.59 -8.24
N ASP A 514 -41.12 -4.41 -7.34
CA ASP A 514 -41.34 -4.56 -5.90
C ASP A 514 -40.28 -3.82 -5.04
N LYS A 515 -40.53 -3.71 -3.74
CA LYS A 515 -39.59 -3.24 -2.71
C LYS A 515 -39.27 -4.36 -1.73
N ILE A 516 -38.05 -4.87 -1.80
CA ILE A 516 -37.62 -6.08 -1.07
C ILE A 516 -37.17 -5.75 0.36
N ALA A 517 -36.67 -4.53 0.63
CA ALA A 517 -36.22 -4.12 1.97
C ALA A 517 -36.25 -2.59 2.16
N GLN A 518 -36.45 -2.14 3.41
CA GLN A 518 -36.39 -0.74 3.89
C GLN A 518 -35.66 -0.64 5.23
#